data_AF-A0A535Q565-F1
#
_entry.id   AF-A0A535Q565-F1
#
_cell.length_a   1.000
_cell.length_b   1.000
_cell.length_c   1.000
_cell.angle_alpha   90.00
_cell.angle_beta   90.00
_cell.angle_gamma   90.00
#
_symmetry.space_group_name_H-M   'P 1'
#
loop_
_entity.id
_entity.type
_entity.pdbx_description
1 polymer ?
#
loop_
_entity_poly.entity_id
_entity_poly.type
_entity_poly.pdbx_seq_one_letter_code
_entity_poly.pdbx_strand_id
1 'polypeptide(L)'
;MTRYLISFPSGAMDHIPHEEFPAVGKAAHAVVKEAMDAGVWVFGGGLAEDVDPVMVAGDGTITAGTYPQTKEFNGGFTVLDLPSREAAQEWAAKIATACRCAQEVREFMPDPAVGN
;
A
#
# COMPACT_ATOMS: atom_id res chain seq x y z
N MET A 1 7.95 -0.58 17.74
CA MET A 1 7.34 -1.15 16.52
C MET A 1 7.78 -0.26 15.37
N THR A 2 7.80 -0.81 14.16
CA THR A 2 8.28 -0.13 12.97
C THR A 2 7.16 -0.13 11.94
N ARG A 3 6.92 1.01 11.31
CA ARG A 3 5.94 1.09 10.22
C ARG A 3 6.54 0.54 8.93
N TYR A 4 5.75 -0.26 8.22
CA TYR A 4 6.10 -0.82 6.93
C TYR A 4 5.06 -0.45 5.88
N LEU A 5 5.52 0.00 4.72
CA LEU A 5 4.70 0.14 3.51
C LEU A 5 4.73 -1.18 2.73
N ILE A 6 3.54 -1.74 2.49
CA ILE A 6 3.32 -2.88 1.62
C ILE A 6 2.53 -2.39 0.41
N SER A 7 3.07 -2.57 -0.79
CA SER A 7 2.51 -1.96 -2.00
C SER A 7 2.65 -2.80 -3.25
N PHE A 8 1.81 -2.53 -4.24
CA PHE A 8 1.91 -3.11 -5.59
C PHE A 8 1.38 -2.11 -6.63
N PRO A 9 1.98 -2.04 -7.84
CA PRO A 9 1.43 -1.28 -8.95
C PRO A 9 0.19 -1.97 -9.52
N SER A 10 -0.77 -1.22 -10.08
CA SER A 10 -2.03 -1.81 -10.58
C SER A 10 -1.81 -2.86 -11.66
N GLY A 11 -0.82 -2.65 -12.53
CA GLY A 11 -0.42 -3.61 -13.58
C GLY A 11 0.01 -4.98 -13.05
N ALA A 12 0.39 -5.10 -11.77
CA ALA A 12 0.68 -6.41 -11.17
C ALA A 12 -0.56 -7.31 -11.10
N MET A 13 -1.76 -6.76 -11.26
CA MET A 13 -3.05 -7.45 -11.28
C MET A 13 -3.62 -7.69 -12.68
N ASP A 14 -2.95 -7.26 -13.76
CA ASP A 14 -3.46 -7.37 -15.15
C ASP A 14 -3.76 -8.81 -15.60
N HIS A 15 -3.18 -9.79 -14.90
CA HIS A 15 -3.42 -11.21 -15.15
C HIS A 15 -4.73 -11.74 -14.53
N ILE A 16 -5.45 -10.92 -13.76
CA ILE A 16 -6.69 -11.29 -13.05
C ILE A 16 -7.90 -10.84 -13.89
N PRO A 17 -8.82 -11.75 -14.24
CA PRO A 17 -10.05 -11.39 -14.95
C PRO A 17 -10.92 -10.43 -14.13
N HIS A 18 -11.59 -9.49 -14.81
CA HIS A 18 -12.33 -8.43 -14.12
C HIS A 18 -13.44 -8.95 -13.20
N GLU A 19 -14.09 -10.04 -13.61
CA GLU A 19 -15.12 -10.75 -12.84
C GLU A 19 -14.61 -11.33 -11.51
N GLU A 20 -13.29 -11.50 -11.35
CA GLU A 20 -12.68 -12.02 -10.13
C GLU A 20 -12.34 -10.93 -9.11
N PHE A 21 -12.29 -9.64 -9.50
CA PHE A 21 -11.97 -8.54 -8.59
C PHE A 21 -12.86 -8.48 -7.33
N PRO A 22 -14.18 -8.74 -7.38
CA PRO A 22 -14.99 -8.80 -6.17
C PRO A 22 -14.50 -9.86 -5.16
N ALA A 23 -14.04 -11.02 -5.65
CA ALA A 23 -13.50 -12.07 -4.80
C ALA A 23 -12.11 -11.69 -4.24
N VAL A 24 -11.27 -11.04 -5.05
CA VAL A 24 -10.00 -10.46 -4.61
C VAL A 24 -10.21 -9.43 -3.52
N GLY A 25 -11.12 -8.47 -3.75
CA GLY A 25 -11.46 -7.43 -2.78
C GLY A 25 -11.98 -8.03 -1.47
N LYS A 26 -12.84 -9.06 -1.52
CA LYS A 26 -13.30 -9.77 -0.32
C LYS A 26 -12.13 -10.41 0.45
N ALA A 27 -11.20 -11.06 -0.25
CA ALA A 27 -10.03 -11.68 0.38
C ALA A 27 -9.10 -10.62 1.00
N ALA A 28 -8.83 -9.52 0.29
CA ALA A 28 -8.02 -8.42 0.79
C ALA A 28 -8.64 -7.79 2.06
N HIS A 29 -9.97 -7.55 2.05
CA HIS A 29 -10.68 -7.05 3.24
C HIS A 29 -10.60 -8.00 4.44
N ALA A 30 -10.53 -9.32 4.22
CA ALA A 30 -10.35 -10.28 5.31
C ALA A 30 -8.98 -10.12 5.98
N VAL A 31 -7.90 -9.93 5.19
CA VAL A 31 -6.55 -9.67 5.72
C VAL A 31 -6.49 -8.32 6.44
N VAL A 32 -7.15 -7.30 5.88
CA VAL A 32 -7.28 -5.97 6.50
C VAL A 32 -8.00 -6.07 7.85
N LYS A 33 -9.08 -6.84 7.95
CA LYS A 33 -9.78 -7.10 9.22
C LYS A 33 -8.86 -7.83 10.21
N GLU A 34 -8.12 -8.84 9.77
CA GLU A 34 -7.17 -9.56 10.62
C GLU A 34 -6.09 -8.62 11.18
N ALA A 35 -5.56 -7.70 10.35
CA ALA A 35 -4.58 -6.71 10.78
C ALA A 35 -5.16 -5.70 11.80
N MET A 36 -6.42 -5.31 11.62
CA MET A 36 -7.14 -4.47 12.60
C MET A 36 -7.34 -5.21 13.93
N ASP A 37 -7.80 -6.47 13.88
CA ASP A 37 -8.02 -7.29 15.07
C ASP A 37 -6.71 -7.53 15.83
N ALA A 38 -5.59 -7.66 15.11
CA ALA A 38 -4.25 -7.79 15.68
C ALA A 38 -3.65 -6.48 16.20
N GLY A 39 -4.31 -5.33 15.96
CA GLY A 39 -3.83 -4.02 16.40
C GLY A 39 -2.62 -3.49 15.63
N VAL A 40 -2.32 -4.04 14.46
CA VAL A 40 -1.15 -3.66 13.62
C VAL A 40 -1.54 -2.79 12.43
N TRP A 41 -2.83 -2.60 12.16
CA TRP A 41 -3.33 -1.78 11.06
C TRP A 41 -3.13 -0.27 11.32
N VAL A 42 -2.49 0.43 10.39
CA VAL A 42 -2.41 1.90 10.39
C VAL A 42 -3.39 2.48 9.36
N PHE A 43 -3.19 2.20 8.07
CA PHE A 43 -4.12 2.57 6.99
C PHE A 43 -3.81 1.80 5.69
N GLY A 44 -4.72 1.85 4.71
CA GLY A 44 -4.48 1.29 3.37
C GLY A 44 -5.61 1.60 2.40
N GLY A 45 -5.35 1.42 1.10
CA GLY A 45 -6.28 1.70 0.01
C GLY A 45 -5.62 1.64 -1.37
N GLY A 46 -6.45 1.69 -2.41
CA GLY A 46 -6.01 1.89 -3.80
C GLY A 46 -5.98 3.39 -4.14
N LEU A 47 -5.03 3.79 -5.00
CA LEU A 47 -5.02 5.14 -5.56
C LEU A 47 -6.14 5.29 -6.61
N ALA A 48 -6.78 6.45 -6.62
CA ALA A 48 -7.77 6.79 -7.64
C ALA A 48 -7.04 7.18 -8.94
N GLU A 49 -6.86 6.21 -9.84
CA GLU A 49 -6.10 6.38 -11.09
C GLU A 49 -6.82 7.25 -12.14
N ASP A 50 -8.08 7.60 -11.91
CA ASP A 50 -8.84 8.58 -12.69
C ASP A 50 -8.64 10.03 -12.23
N VAL A 51 -7.84 10.25 -11.18
CA VAL A 51 -7.50 11.58 -10.65
C VAL A 51 -6.00 11.84 -10.84
N ASP A 52 -5.68 12.85 -11.65
CA ASP A 52 -4.30 13.21 -11.96
C ASP A 52 -3.53 13.67 -10.70
N PRO A 53 -2.32 13.13 -10.43
CA PRO A 53 -1.48 13.63 -9.36
C PRO A 53 -0.91 15.01 -9.69
N VAL A 54 -0.64 15.79 -8.63
CA VAL A 54 -0.03 17.12 -8.73
C VAL A 54 1.17 17.24 -7.79
N MET A 55 2.12 18.09 -8.15
CA MET A 55 3.19 18.55 -7.27
C MET A 55 2.80 19.88 -6.64
N VAL A 56 3.03 20.02 -5.33
CA VAL A 56 2.85 21.27 -4.58
C VAL A 56 4.21 21.74 -4.08
N ALA A 57 4.66 22.92 -4.52
CA ALA A 57 5.91 23.52 -4.09
C ALA A 57 5.76 24.20 -2.71
N GLY A 58 6.90 24.53 -2.08
CA GLY A 58 6.92 25.14 -0.73
C GLY A 58 6.29 26.53 -0.64
N ASP A 59 6.12 27.22 -1.78
CA ASP A 59 5.39 28.49 -1.89
C ASP A 59 3.89 28.30 -2.20
N GLY A 60 3.43 27.05 -2.31
CA GLY A 60 2.05 26.68 -2.63
C GLY A 60 1.76 26.57 -4.14
N THR A 61 2.74 26.78 -5.02
CA THR A 61 2.55 26.60 -6.47
C THR A 61 2.18 25.15 -6.80
N ILE A 62 1.12 24.95 -7.57
CA ILE A 62 0.64 23.62 -8.02
C ILE A 62 1.06 23.39 -9.47
N THR A 63 1.72 22.25 -9.73
CA THR A 63 2.12 21.81 -11.07
C THR A 63 1.53 20.44 -11.36
N ALA A 64 0.97 20.24 -12.55
CA ALA A 64 0.45 18.96 -12.97
C ALA A 64 1.57 17.91 -13.11
N GLY A 65 1.25 16.65 -12.77
CA GLY A 65 2.16 15.52 -12.88
C GLY A 65 3.02 15.31 -11.63
N THR A 66 4.06 14.50 -11.79
CA THR A 66 4.91 14.00 -10.70
C THR A 66 6.39 14.12 -11.04
N TYR A 67 7.24 13.70 -10.11
CA TYR A 67 8.63 13.36 -10.43
C TYR A 67 8.70 12.20 -11.44
N PRO A 68 9.75 12.14 -12.29
CA PRO A 68 9.96 11.01 -13.20
C PRO A 68 9.99 9.64 -12.51
N GLN A 69 10.53 9.58 -11.29
CA GLN A 69 10.67 8.36 -10.51
C GLN A 69 9.33 7.80 -10.02
N THR A 70 8.31 8.64 -9.89
CA THR A 70 6.98 8.27 -9.38
C THR A 70 5.90 8.43 -10.44
N LYS A 71 6.29 8.56 -11.72
CA LYS A 71 5.34 8.71 -12.83
C LYS A 71 4.38 7.52 -12.94
N GLU A 72 4.88 6.31 -12.66
CA GLU A 72 4.12 5.06 -12.70
C GLU A 72 3.71 4.60 -11.29
N PHE A 73 3.54 5.53 -10.35
CA PHE A 73 3.18 5.21 -8.97
C PHE A 73 1.66 5.11 -8.81
N ASN A 74 1.13 3.89 -8.95
CA ASN A 74 -0.30 3.58 -8.92
C ASN A 74 -0.61 2.30 -8.10
N GLY A 75 -1.83 1.78 -8.18
CA GLY A 75 -2.21 0.53 -7.49
C GLY A 75 -2.55 0.69 -6.02
N GLY A 76 -2.19 -0.32 -5.21
CA GLY A 76 -2.64 -0.49 -3.83
C GLY A 76 -1.52 -0.42 -2.80
N PHE A 77 -1.85 0.15 -1.64
CA PHE A 77 -0.92 0.37 -0.54
C PHE A 77 -1.56 0.01 0.79
N THR A 78 -0.75 -0.45 1.73
CA THR A 78 -1.12 -0.63 3.14
C THR A 78 0.09 -0.30 4.01
N VAL A 79 -0.16 0.38 5.13
CA VAL A 79 0.83 0.61 6.18
C VAL A 79 0.44 -0.15 7.43
N LEU A 80 1.37 -0.96 7.93
CA LEU A 80 1.24 -1.72 9.17
C LEU A 80 2.32 -1.31 10.16
N ASP A 81 2.00 -1.31 11.45
CA ASP A 81 2.95 -1.10 12.55
C ASP A 81 3.30 -2.45 13.20
N LEU A 82 4.55 -2.90 13.03
CA LEU A 82 4.95 -4.29 13.25
C LEU A 82 6.21 -4.41 14.12
N PRO A 83 6.41 -5.55 14.81
CA PRO A 83 7.54 -5.73 15.70
C PRO A 83 8.88 -5.98 14.97
N SER A 84 8.84 -6.45 13.72
CA SER A 84 10.06 -6.73 12.94
C SER A 84 9.80 -6.77 11.43
N ARG A 85 10.89 -6.84 10.65
CA ARG A 85 10.85 -6.99 9.19
C ARG A 85 10.30 -8.35 8.76
N GLU A 86 10.58 -9.40 9.51
CA GLU A 86 10.06 -10.75 9.25
C GLU A 86 8.54 -10.77 9.42
N ALA A 87 8.01 -10.13 10.48
CA ALA A 87 6.58 -9.96 10.64
C ALA A 87 5.95 -9.18 9.46
N ALA A 88 6.65 -8.16 8.95
CA ALA A 88 6.20 -7.44 7.76
C ALA A 88 6.15 -8.31 6.49
N GLN A 89 7.12 -9.21 6.31
CA GLN A 89 7.12 -10.17 5.21
C GLN A 89 5.99 -11.19 5.34
N GLU A 90 5.67 -11.65 6.56
CA GLU A 90 4.54 -12.55 6.81
C GLU A 90 3.20 -11.88 6.46
N TRP A 91 2.99 -10.64 6.89
CA TRP A 91 1.80 -9.87 6.51
C TRP A 91 1.75 -9.60 5.01
N ALA A 92 2.87 -9.22 4.39
CA ALA A 92 2.96 -9.02 2.96
C ALA A 92 2.64 -10.30 2.18
N ALA A 93 3.00 -11.49 2.68
CA ALA A 93 2.63 -12.76 2.06
C ALA A 93 1.12 -13.04 2.12
N LYS A 94 0.46 -12.70 3.24
CA LYS A 94 -1.02 -12.77 3.35
C LYS A 94 -1.68 -11.84 2.34
N ILE A 95 -1.21 -10.60 2.25
CA ILE A 95 -1.71 -9.60 1.29
C ILE A 95 -1.44 -10.06 -0.14
N ALA A 96 -0.25 -10.57 -0.45
CA ALA A 96 0.11 -11.10 -1.77
C ALA A 96 -0.83 -12.23 -2.20
N THR A 97 -1.16 -13.13 -1.28
CA THR A 97 -2.10 -14.23 -1.53
C THR A 97 -3.51 -13.70 -1.79
N ALA A 98 -3.96 -12.72 -1.00
CA ALA A 98 -5.30 -12.14 -1.12
C ALA A 98 -5.47 -11.32 -2.41
N CYS A 99 -4.51 -10.45 -2.72
CA CYS A 99 -4.47 -9.60 -3.90
C CYS A 99 -4.03 -10.35 -5.16
N ARG A 100 -3.47 -11.56 -5.01
CA ARG A 100 -2.96 -12.43 -6.08
C ARG A 100 -1.85 -11.78 -6.90
N CYS A 101 -1.09 -10.87 -6.29
CA CYS A 101 0.02 -10.18 -6.92
C CYS A 101 1.17 -10.02 -5.91
N ALA A 102 2.40 -9.98 -6.42
CA ALA A 102 3.58 -9.77 -5.60
C ALA A 102 3.51 -8.40 -4.89
N GLN A 103 4.00 -8.34 -3.66
CA GLN A 103 3.98 -7.15 -2.82
C GLN A 103 5.41 -6.68 -2.56
N GLU A 104 5.65 -5.39 -2.72
CA GLU A 104 6.88 -4.74 -2.27
C GLU A 104 6.76 -4.41 -0.78
N VAL A 105 7.83 -4.62 -0.01
CA VAL A 105 7.89 -4.29 1.43
C VAL A 105 8.99 -3.25 1.64
N ARG A 106 8.61 -2.07 2.16
CA ARG A 106 9.53 -0.97 2.48
C ARG A 106 9.39 -0.58 3.95
N GLU A 107 10.52 -0.38 4.60
CA GLU A 107 10.57 0.07 5.99
C GLU A 107 10.58 1.60 6.05
N PHE A 108 9.78 2.19 6.93
CA PHE A 108 9.87 3.61 7.23
C PHE A 108 11.02 3.87 8.20
N MET A 109 11.70 5.00 8.05
CA MET A 109 12.68 5.45 9.04
C MET A 109 11.99 5.74 10.37
N PRO A 110 12.69 5.54 11.51
CA PRO A 110 12.17 5.94 12.80
C PRO A 110 12.11 7.47 12.91
N ASP A 111 10.98 7.97 13.39
CA ASP A 111 10.73 9.36 13.77
C ASP A 111 10.04 9.42 15.15
N PRO A 112 10.83 9.57 16.23
CA PRO A 112 10.30 9.64 17.60
C PRO A 112 9.33 10.80 17.84
N ALA A 113 9.38 11.87 17.03
CA ALA A 113 8.53 13.04 17.23
C ALA A 113 7.08 12.80 16.79
N VAL A 114 6.85 11.88 15.84
CA VAL A 114 5.52 11.57 15.30
C VAL A 114 5.12 10.09 15.48
N GLY A 115 5.91 9.35 16.26
CA GLY A 115 5.54 8.04 16.79
C GLY A 115 5.70 6.89 15.80
N ASN A 116 6.77 6.90 15.00
CA ASN A 116 7.25 5.75 14.22
C ASN A 116 8.76 5.57 14.32
#